data_AF-A0AAU9I8E4-F1
#
_entry.id   AF-A0AAU9I8E4-F1
#
_cell.length_a   1.000
_cell.length_b   1.000
_cell.length_c   1.000
_cell.angle_alpha   90.00
_cell.angle_beta   90.00
_cell.angle_gamma   90.00
#
_symmetry.space_group_name_H-M   'P 1'
#
loop_
_entity.id
_entity.type
_entity.pdbx_description
1 polymer ?
#
loop_
_entity_poly.entity_id
_entity_poly.type
_entity_poly.pdbx_seq_one_letter_code
_entity_poly.pdbx_strand_id
1 'polypeptide(L)'
;MELIDRIDRFKDRQSCFQQVDFFGETKQRFENYGIELRKSRRLENAKKKRSIAGAASAKSAEDQNFTLQDLPSLLRKISPNSLSNSTESINAIAIIASEEKNISDILKARVIDTVSNCLQGVSEINLEFMKSIAYLGFNLAFCAASCDLEDLKKILEWVNRNKKYEDNTVREDCICTIYQISIIGIDGIEIILDNNYNLVEFIVKTLKSSSEKSVIYAIKIISNFLAISIDMVQDLLDLNILDEFLPLFESQNCKIKYYLYRTLRNVVSGFRGQMEKQIDRFLCHQIAYETIRGLNDKSHEVKNEAAKMVREMLRSANNNQKLSLIKLGIFLEIPEALDENNSPNFLLKILDISALLLQAGREESETSQEGKNQVAQYFGDTDCLQDLEALQYAENTKISHLAMVIWGEYFGNSEKEEINFPHAQPIIFEFS
;
A
#
# COMPACT_ATOMS: atom_id res chain seq x y z
N MET A 1 23.66 12.08 43.63
CA MET A 1 22.30 12.59 43.32
C MET A 1 22.13 12.90 41.83
N GLU A 2 23.11 13.52 41.16
CA GLU A 2 23.03 13.82 39.71
C GLU A 2 22.93 12.60 38.78
N LEU A 3 23.48 11.44 39.17
CA LEU A 3 23.40 10.22 38.34
C LEU A 3 21.99 9.60 38.34
N ILE A 4 21.29 9.65 39.48
CA ILE A 4 19.94 9.11 39.67
C ILE A 4 18.94 10.01 38.93
N ASP A 5 19.14 11.32 39.00
CA ASP A 5 18.33 12.34 38.33
C ASP A 5 18.50 12.34 36.80
N ARG A 6 19.59 11.75 36.26
CA ARG A 6 19.76 11.48 34.83
C ARG A 6 19.04 10.20 34.39
N ILE A 7 19.05 9.16 35.23
CA ILE A 7 18.39 7.87 34.95
C ILE A 7 16.86 8.01 35.00
N ASP A 8 16.32 8.81 35.93
CA ASP A 8 14.88 9.04 36.02
C ASP A 8 14.36 9.94 34.89
N ARG A 9 15.09 10.99 34.51
CA ARG A 9 14.78 11.78 33.30
C ARG A 9 14.88 10.96 31.99
N PHE A 10 15.75 9.96 31.96
CA PHE A 10 15.85 9.02 30.84
C PHE A 10 14.62 8.12 30.78
N LYS A 11 14.18 7.55 31.91
CA LYS A 11 12.94 6.75 31.99
C LYS A 11 11.69 7.55 31.67
N ASP A 12 11.61 8.81 32.09
CA ASP A 12 10.46 9.69 31.80
C ASP A 12 10.41 10.09 30.31
N ARG A 13 11.56 10.30 29.66
CA ARG A 13 11.62 10.52 28.20
C ARG A 13 11.30 9.24 27.42
N GLN A 14 11.75 8.09 27.91
CA GLN A 14 11.45 6.79 27.33
C GLN A 14 9.95 6.45 27.49
N SER A 15 9.34 6.76 28.63
CA SER A 15 7.91 6.52 28.87
C SER A 15 7.01 7.48 28.11
N CYS A 16 7.38 8.76 27.95
CA CYS A 16 6.62 9.71 27.11
C CYS A 16 6.67 9.37 25.61
N PHE A 17 7.72 8.66 25.14
CA PHE A 17 7.78 8.13 23.77
C PHE A 17 7.10 6.74 23.63
N GLN A 18 6.98 5.98 24.71
CA GLN A 18 6.41 4.63 24.74
C GLN A 18 4.94 4.56 25.20
N GLN A 19 4.34 5.66 25.69
CA GLN A 19 2.93 5.73 26.12
C GLN A 19 1.98 6.27 25.04
N VAL A 20 2.31 6.03 23.78
CA VAL A 20 1.28 6.01 22.76
C VAL A 20 0.54 4.69 22.92
N ASP A 21 -0.77 4.71 23.20
CA ASP A 21 -1.58 3.50 23.36
C ASP A 21 -1.59 2.73 22.02
N PHE A 22 -0.58 1.87 21.82
CA PHE A 22 -0.22 1.27 20.54
C PHE A 22 -1.32 0.37 19.97
N PHE A 23 -2.11 -0.27 20.83
CA PHE A 23 -3.28 -1.06 20.39
C PHE A 23 -4.46 -0.15 20.01
N GLY A 24 -4.66 0.95 20.73
CA GLY A 24 -5.64 1.99 20.40
C GLY A 24 -5.35 2.66 19.05
N GLU A 25 -4.10 3.05 18.80
CA GLU A 25 -3.69 3.64 17.52
C GLU A 25 -3.82 2.67 16.35
N THR A 26 -3.53 1.38 16.55
CA THR A 26 -3.62 0.38 15.49
C THR A 26 -5.09 0.17 15.10
N LYS A 27 -5.98 0.04 16.09
CA LYS A 27 -7.44 -0.02 15.86
C LYS A 27 -7.99 1.27 15.24
N GLN A 28 -7.55 2.43 15.71
CA GLN A 28 -7.95 3.73 15.19
C GLN A 28 -7.41 3.95 13.77
N ARG A 29 -6.19 3.47 13.44
CA ARG A 29 -5.67 3.40 12.07
C ARG A 29 -6.50 2.47 11.20
N PHE A 30 -6.93 1.30 11.69
CA PHE A 30 -7.80 0.40 10.92
C PHE A 30 -9.17 1.04 10.63
N GLU A 31 -9.77 1.69 11.62
CA GLU A 31 -11.04 2.41 11.47
C GLU A 31 -10.89 3.61 10.53
N ASN A 32 -9.83 4.43 10.71
CA ASN A 32 -9.52 5.57 9.87
C ASN A 32 -9.17 5.15 8.43
N TYR A 33 -8.44 4.05 8.26
CA TYR A 33 -8.08 3.50 6.95
C TYR A 33 -9.32 2.93 6.23
N GLY A 34 -10.22 2.26 6.95
CA GLY A 34 -11.53 1.87 6.40
C GLY A 34 -12.35 3.08 5.96
N ILE A 35 -12.33 4.18 6.73
CA ILE A 35 -12.97 5.45 6.35
C ILE A 35 -12.29 6.07 5.12
N GLU A 36 -10.96 6.05 5.05
CA GLU A 36 -10.19 6.56 3.91
C GLU A 36 -10.41 5.73 2.64
N LEU A 37 -10.48 4.40 2.72
CA LEU A 37 -10.82 3.53 1.59
C LEU A 37 -12.21 3.88 1.03
N ARG A 38 -13.20 4.10 1.91
CA ARG A 38 -14.56 4.53 1.52
C ARG A 38 -14.55 5.93 0.89
N LYS A 39 -13.77 6.88 1.41
CA LYS A 39 -13.58 8.22 0.81
C LYS A 39 -12.84 8.15 -0.53
N SER A 40 -11.82 7.31 -0.63
CA SER A 40 -11.03 7.08 -1.84
C SER A 40 -11.88 6.46 -2.94
N ARG A 41 -12.77 5.51 -2.60
CA ARG A 41 -13.79 4.98 -3.53
C ARG A 41 -14.71 6.07 -4.05
N ARG A 42 -15.21 6.96 -3.18
CA ARG A 42 -16.03 8.12 -3.62
C ARG A 42 -15.27 9.05 -4.56
N LEU A 43 -13.98 9.28 -4.31
CA LEU A 43 -13.11 10.11 -5.15
C LEU A 43 -12.71 9.44 -6.48
N GLU A 44 -12.41 8.14 -6.48
CA GLU A 44 -12.18 7.34 -7.69
C GLU A 44 -13.45 7.29 -8.54
N ASN A 45 -14.64 7.14 -7.92
CA ASN A 45 -15.93 7.15 -8.61
C ASN A 45 -16.26 8.53 -9.20
N ALA A 46 -15.96 9.63 -8.47
CA ALA A 46 -16.13 10.98 -8.98
C ALA A 46 -15.20 11.30 -10.18
N LYS A 47 -13.98 10.71 -10.19
CA LYS A 47 -13.03 10.84 -11.30
C LYS A 47 -13.37 9.93 -12.49
N LYS A 48 -14.11 8.84 -12.28
CA LYS A 48 -14.51 7.87 -13.33
C LYS A 48 -15.85 8.19 -14.00
N LYS A 49 -16.16 9.47 -14.25
CA LYS A 49 -16.97 9.79 -15.43
C LYS A 49 -16.07 9.69 -16.67
N ARG A 50 -16.07 8.51 -17.29
CA ARG A 50 -15.44 8.14 -18.58
C ARG A 50 -13.92 7.92 -18.54
N SER A 51 -13.53 6.65 -18.37
CA SER A 51 -12.32 6.08 -18.97
C SER A 51 -12.42 4.55 -18.91
N ILE A 52 -13.11 4.01 -19.92
CA ILE A 52 -12.96 2.68 -20.53
C ILE A 52 -12.52 1.55 -19.58
N ALA A 53 -13.49 0.78 -19.11
CA ALA A 53 -13.28 -0.57 -18.60
C ALA A 53 -14.02 -1.54 -19.54
N GLY A 54 -13.29 -2.36 -20.29
CA GLY A 54 -13.86 -3.48 -21.07
C GLY A 54 -13.59 -3.56 -22.57
N ALA A 55 -12.78 -2.68 -23.17
CA ALA A 55 -12.63 -2.62 -24.64
C ALA A 55 -11.95 -3.84 -25.32
N ALA A 56 -11.51 -4.86 -24.57
CA ALA A 56 -10.96 -6.09 -25.15
C ALA A 56 -11.99 -7.23 -25.27
N SER A 57 -12.99 -7.30 -24.39
CA SER A 57 -14.04 -8.34 -24.46
C SER A 57 -15.29 -7.89 -25.24
N ALA A 58 -15.47 -6.58 -25.43
CA ALA A 58 -16.70 -6.01 -25.98
C ALA A 58 -16.72 -5.83 -27.51
N LYS A 59 -15.65 -6.18 -28.24
CA LYS A 59 -15.55 -5.92 -29.69
C LYS A 59 -16.56 -6.69 -30.57
N SER A 60 -17.39 -7.56 -30.01
CA SER A 60 -18.49 -8.22 -30.72
C SER A 60 -19.89 -7.72 -30.33
N ALA A 61 -20.03 -6.83 -29.34
CA ALA A 61 -21.32 -6.45 -28.76
C ALA A 61 -21.64 -4.94 -28.82
N GLU A 62 -20.86 -4.14 -29.56
CA GLU A 62 -21.06 -2.68 -29.68
C GLU A 62 -22.35 -2.26 -30.43
N ASP A 63 -23.14 -3.20 -30.96
CA ASP A 63 -24.37 -2.90 -31.73
C ASP A 63 -25.70 -3.16 -30.97
N GLN A 64 -25.69 -3.68 -29.75
CA GLN A 64 -26.92 -3.99 -29.01
C GLN A 64 -27.11 -3.09 -27.78
N ASN A 65 -28.00 -2.10 -27.90
CA ASN A 65 -28.43 -1.24 -26.79
C ASN A 65 -29.39 -2.00 -25.85
N PHE A 66 -28.83 -2.81 -24.95
CA PHE A 66 -29.60 -3.40 -23.85
C PHE A 66 -29.92 -2.36 -22.78
N THR A 67 -31.13 -2.41 -22.23
CA THR A 67 -31.60 -1.51 -21.19
C THR A 67 -32.12 -2.30 -19.99
N LEU A 68 -32.34 -1.61 -18.86
CA LEU A 68 -32.90 -2.23 -17.65
C LEU A 68 -34.28 -2.89 -17.89
N GLN A 69 -35.02 -2.45 -18.91
CA GLN A 69 -36.33 -3.03 -19.28
C GLN A 69 -36.20 -4.47 -19.80
N ASP A 70 -35.03 -4.82 -20.34
CA ASP A 70 -34.77 -6.15 -20.92
C ASP A 70 -34.47 -7.19 -19.83
N LEU A 71 -34.09 -6.75 -18.63
CA LEU A 71 -33.62 -7.60 -17.53
C LEU A 71 -34.53 -8.79 -17.22
N PRO A 72 -35.87 -8.65 -17.10
CA PRO A 72 -36.74 -9.81 -16.84
C PRO A 72 -36.70 -10.86 -17.95
N SER A 73 -36.54 -10.44 -19.20
CA SER A 73 -36.48 -11.34 -20.35
C SER A 73 -35.14 -12.07 -20.43
N LEU A 74 -34.05 -11.39 -20.10
CA LEU A 74 -32.69 -11.93 -20.04
C LEU A 74 -32.59 -12.97 -18.92
N LEU A 75 -33.14 -12.69 -17.73
CA LEU A 75 -33.12 -13.63 -16.62
C LEU A 75 -33.82 -14.95 -16.93
N ARG A 76 -34.93 -14.93 -17.69
CA ARG A 76 -35.64 -16.15 -18.11
C ARG A 76 -34.85 -17.03 -19.07
N LYS A 77 -33.88 -16.45 -19.79
CA LYS A 77 -33.04 -17.18 -20.75
C LYS A 77 -31.84 -17.87 -20.07
N ILE A 78 -31.50 -17.49 -18.84
CA ILE A 78 -30.43 -18.12 -18.06
C ILE A 78 -30.93 -19.49 -17.58
N SER A 79 -30.28 -20.55 -18.06
CA SER A 79 -30.63 -21.93 -17.74
C SER A 79 -29.41 -22.85 -17.90
N PRO A 80 -29.20 -23.80 -16.97
CA PRO A 80 -28.09 -24.75 -17.06
C PRO A 80 -28.15 -25.63 -18.33
N ASN A 81 -29.33 -25.78 -18.93
CA ASN A 81 -29.55 -26.58 -20.13
C ASN A 81 -29.21 -25.85 -21.43
N SER A 82 -28.96 -24.53 -21.40
CA SER A 82 -28.60 -23.75 -22.58
C SER A 82 -27.53 -22.73 -22.26
N LEU A 83 -26.27 -23.17 -22.31
CA LEU A 83 -25.12 -22.32 -22.04
C LEU A 83 -24.98 -21.17 -23.04
N SER A 84 -25.24 -21.38 -24.32
CA SER A 84 -25.18 -20.30 -25.32
C SER A 84 -26.11 -19.15 -24.96
N ASN A 85 -27.38 -19.45 -24.68
CA ASN A 85 -28.37 -18.44 -24.31
C ASN A 85 -28.03 -17.79 -22.96
N SER A 86 -27.49 -18.58 -22.03
CA SER A 86 -27.08 -18.08 -20.72
C SER A 86 -25.88 -17.14 -20.82
N THR A 87 -24.87 -17.48 -21.63
CA THR A 87 -23.71 -16.63 -21.93
C THR A 87 -24.16 -15.29 -22.50
N GLU A 88 -24.97 -15.30 -23.57
CA GLU A 88 -25.47 -14.07 -24.20
C GLU A 88 -26.27 -13.22 -23.21
N SER A 89 -27.13 -13.85 -22.41
CA SER A 89 -27.97 -13.14 -21.45
C SER A 89 -27.17 -12.57 -20.28
N ILE A 90 -26.19 -13.32 -19.76
CA ILE A 90 -25.28 -12.84 -18.70
C ILE A 90 -24.44 -11.68 -19.21
N ASN A 91 -23.91 -11.78 -20.43
CA ASN A 91 -23.13 -10.69 -21.02
C ASN A 91 -23.98 -9.42 -21.24
N ALA A 92 -25.22 -9.57 -21.72
CA ALA A 92 -26.16 -8.45 -21.84
C ALA A 92 -26.46 -7.81 -20.46
N ILE A 93 -26.67 -8.62 -19.42
CA ILE A 93 -26.85 -8.11 -18.05
C ILE A 93 -25.58 -7.40 -17.56
N ALA A 94 -24.39 -7.92 -17.87
CA ALA A 94 -23.13 -7.29 -17.53
C ALA A 94 -23.00 -5.90 -18.18
N ILE A 95 -23.43 -5.75 -19.44
CA ILE A 95 -23.48 -4.45 -20.13
C ILE A 95 -24.43 -3.48 -19.39
N ILE A 96 -25.64 -3.93 -19.02
CA ILE A 96 -26.59 -3.10 -18.24
C ILE A 96 -25.97 -2.71 -16.88
N ALA A 97 -25.25 -3.64 -16.25
CA ALA A 97 -24.58 -3.45 -14.96
C ALA A 97 -23.36 -2.50 -15.04
N SER A 98 -22.84 -2.21 -16.22
CA SER A 98 -21.75 -1.24 -16.38
C SER A 98 -22.16 0.20 -15.98
N GLU A 99 -23.47 0.48 -15.96
CA GLU A 99 -24.01 1.74 -15.46
C GLU A 99 -24.39 1.63 -13.97
N GLU A 100 -23.68 2.35 -13.10
CA GLU A 100 -23.87 2.34 -11.64
C GLU A 100 -25.33 2.54 -11.19
N LYS A 101 -26.08 3.43 -11.86
CA LYS A 101 -27.50 3.70 -11.54
C LYS A 101 -28.40 2.45 -11.67
N ASN A 102 -28.02 1.48 -12.49
CA ASN A 102 -28.82 0.27 -12.74
C ASN A 102 -28.56 -0.82 -11.69
N ILE A 103 -27.42 -0.76 -10.98
CA ILE A 103 -26.99 -1.87 -10.10
C ILE A 103 -28.02 -2.17 -9.01
N SER A 104 -28.63 -1.16 -8.38
CA SER A 104 -29.62 -1.39 -7.32
C SER A 104 -30.80 -2.24 -7.80
N ASP A 105 -31.30 -1.98 -9.01
CA ASP A 105 -32.44 -2.70 -9.55
C ASP A 105 -32.04 -4.09 -10.08
N ILE A 106 -30.81 -4.23 -10.57
CA ILE A 106 -30.21 -5.53 -10.91
C ILE A 106 -30.09 -6.42 -9.67
N LEU A 107 -29.60 -5.89 -8.54
CA LEU A 107 -29.50 -6.64 -7.29
C LEU A 107 -30.89 -7.07 -6.79
N LYS A 108 -31.87 -6.15 -6.79
CA LYS A 108 -33.27 -6.47 -6.41
C LYS A 108 -33.90 -7.56 -7.29
N ALA A 109 -33.48 -7.67 -8.55
CA ALA A 109 -33.95 -8.70 -9.48
C ALA A 109 -33.35 -10.08 -9.21
N ARG A 110 -32.53 -10.25 -8.17
CA ARG A 110 -31.89 -11.53 -7.77
C ARG A 110 -31.06 -12.16 -8.90
N VAL A 111 -30.33 -11.31 -9.64
CA VAL A 111 -29.43 -11.76 -10.71
C VAL A 111 -28.36 -12.70 -10.15
N ILE A 112 -27.78 -12.39 -8.99
CA ILE A 112 -26.72 -13.18 -8.37
C ILE A 112 -27.22 -14.60 -8.07
N ASP A 113 -28.41 -14.74 -7.49
CA ASP A 113 -29.03 -16.05 -7.23
C ASP A 113 -29.30 -16.81 -8.54
N THR A 114 -29.85 -16.13 -9.54
CA THR A 114 -30.19 -16.75 -10.83
C THR A 114 -28.95 -17.30 -11.53
N VAL A 115 -27.87 -16.51 -11.58
CA VAL A 115 -26.59 -16.92 -12.18
C VAL A 115 -25.92 -18.02 -11.35
N SER A 116 -25.93 -17.92 -10.03
CA SER A 116 -25.33 -18.93 -9.14
C SER A 116 -26.03 -20.29 -9.27
N ASN A 117 -27.37 -20.30 -9.31
CA ASN A 117 -28.15 -21.52 -9.52
C ASN A 117 -27.87 -22.15 -10.90
N CYS A 118 -27.75 -21.33 -11.95
CA CYS A 118 -27.36 -21.81 -13.27
C CYS A 118 -25.96 -22.44 -13.22
N LEU A 119 -24.99 -21.75 -12.64
CA LEU A 119 -23.61 -22.21 -12.52
C LEU A 119 -23.46 -23.49 -11.69
N GLN A 120 -24.36 -23.76 -10.73
CA GLN A 120 -24.42 -25.02 -9.99
C GLN A 120 -25.00 -26.17 -10.82
N GLY A 121 -25.93 -25.89 -11.73
CA GLY A 121 -26.61 -26.90 -12.56
C GLY A 121 -25.87 -27.31 -13.84
N VAL A 122 -24.78 -26.63 -14.20
CA VAL A 122 -24.02 -26.91 -15.43
C VAL A 122 -23.02 -28.05 -15.22
N SER A 123 -23.08 -29.08 -16.07
CA SER A 123 -22.14 -30.21 -16.06
C SER A 123 -20.81 -29.91 -16.74
N GLU A 124 -20.83 -29.22 -17.88
CA GLU A 124 -19.63 -28.88 -18.67
C GLU A 124 -19.56 -27.37 -18.88
N ILE A 125 -18.55 -26.73 -18.29
CA ILE A 125 -18.38 -25.29 -18.31
C ILE A 125 -17.35 -24.91 -19.39
N ASN A 126 -17.78 -24.14 -20.41
CA ASN A 126 -16.88 -23.58 -21.40
C ASN A 126 -16.30 -22.22 -20.98
N LEU A 127 -15.21 -21.80 -21.63
CA LEU A 127 -14.50 -20.55 -21.30
C LEU A 127 -15.36 -19.31 -21.55
N GLU A 128 -16.18 -19.29 -22.61
CA GLU A 128 -16.97 -18.12 -22.99
C GLU A 128 -18.06 -17.78 -21.96
N PHE A 129 -18.70 -18.81 -21.41
CA PHE A 129 -19.63 -18.67 -20.30
C PHE A 129 -18.94 -18.10 -19.05
N MET A 130 -17.73 -18.58 -18.76
CA MET A 130 -16.95 -18.11 -17.61
C MET A 130 -16.44 -16.68 -17.79
N LYS A 131 -16.06 -16.28 -19.01
CA LYS A 131 -15.79 -14.87 -19.36
C LYS A 131 -16.98 -13.98 -19.03
N SER A 132 -18.18 -14.38 -19.43
CA SER A 132 -19.40 -13.62 -19.15
C SER A 132 -19.67 -13.50 -17.64
N ILE A 133 -19.44 -14.58 -16.88
CA ILE A 133 -19.57 -14.56 -15.42
C ILE A 133 -18.54 -13.65 -14.76
N ALA A 134 -17.27 -13.72 -15.18
CA ALA A 134 -16.21 -12.87 -14.64
C ALA A 134 -16.50 -11.39 -14.90
N TYR A 135 -16.93 -11.06 -16.12
CA TYR A 135 -17.28 -9.70 -16.50
C TYR A 135 -18.49 -9.17 -15.72
N LEU A 136 -19.55 -9.98 -15.55
CA LEU A 136 -20.68 -9.63 -14.70
C LEU A 136 -20.26 -9.42 -13.23
N GLY A 137 -19.46 -10.33 -12.69
CA GLY A 137 -18.93 -10.23 -11.31
C GLY A 137 -18.17 -8.93 -11.08
N PHE A 138 -17.31 -8.53 -12.02
CA PHE A 138 -16.59 -7.26 -11.97
C PHE A 138 -17.55 -6.06 -11.94
N ASN A 139 -18.53 -6.01 -12.84
CA ASN A 139 -19.46 -4.89 -12.91
C ASN A 139 -20.36 -4.81 -11.66
N LEU A 140 -20.83 -5.94 -11.14
CA LEU A 140 -21.60 -5.96 -9.88
C LEU A 140 -20.74 -5.52 -8.69
N ALA A 141 -19.48 -5.96 -8.63
CA ALA A 141 -18.57 -5.59 -7.55
C ALA A 141 -18.19 -4.09 -7.57
N PHE A 142 -18.36 -3.37 -8.69
CA PHE A 142 -18.18 -1.93 -8.72
C PHE A 142 -19.06 -1.19 -7.69
N CYS A 143 -20.20 -1.78 -7.33
CA CYS A 143 -21.07 -1.33 -6.25
C CYS A 143 -21.10 -2.29 -5.05
N ALA A 144 -20.01 -3.03 -4.79
CA ALA A 144 -19.91 -3.98 -3.69
C ALA A 144 -20.30 -3.41 -2.31
N ALA A 145 -20.22 -2.10 -2.07
CA ALA A 145 -20.70 -1.49 -0.82
C ALA A 145 -22.24 -1.49 -0.68
N SER A 146 -22.96 -1.65 -1.79
CA SER A 146 -24.42 -1.77 -1.84
C SER A 146 -24.89 -3.23 -1.86
N CYS A 147 -23.98 -4.19 -2.06
CA CYS A 147 -24.28 -5.61 -1.96
C CYS A 147 -24.27 -6.02 -0.49
N ASP A 148 -25.13 -6.97 -0.12
CA ASP A 148 -24.99 -7.64 1.17
C ASP A 148 -23.81 -8.62 1.16
N LEU A 149 -23.36 -9.07 2.33
CA LEU A 149 -22.21 -9.97 2.45
C LEU A 149 -22.45 -11.33 1.78
N GLU A 150 -23.70 -11.78 1.67
CA GLU A 150 -24.03 -13.07 1.09
C GLU A 150 -23.90 -13.04 -0.44
N ASP A 151 -24.34 -11.95 -1.06
CA ASP A 151 -24.15 -11.67 -2.47
C ASP A 151 -22.66 -11.56 -2.83
N LEU A 152 -21.86 -10.91 -1.98
CA LEU A 152 -20.41 -10.82 -2.17
C LEU A 152 -19.72 -12.17 -2.10
N LYS A 153 -20.13 -13.05 -1.17
CA LYS A 153 -19.61 -14.42 -1.08
C LYS A 153 -19.91 -15.21 -2.37
N LYS A 154 -21.14 -15.12 -2.90
CA LYS A 154 -21.49 -15.76 -4.18
C LYS A 154 -20.66 -15.22 -5.35
N ILE A 155 -20.41 -13.91 -5.41
CA ILE A 155 -19.52 -13.32 -6.41
C ILE A 155 -18.09 -13.85 -6.24
N LEU A 156 -17.59 -14.01 -5.01
CA LEU A 156 -16.28 -14.63 -4.76
C LEU A 156 -16.24 -16.12 -5.12
N GLU A 157 -17.33 -16.87 -4.98
CA GLU A 157 -17.42 -18.23 -5.52
C GLU A 157 -17.25 -18.24 -7.05
N TRP A 158 -17.80 -17.26 -7.75
CA TRP A 158 -17.61 -17.11 -9.20
C TRP A 158 -16.13 -16.85 -9.52
N VAL A 159 -15.47 -15.98 -8.77
CA VAL A 159 -14.02 -15.73 -8.90
C VAL A 159 -13.22 -16.99 -8.63
N ASN A 160 -13.56 -17.74 -7.57
CA ASN A 160 -12.89 -18.99 -7.21
C ASN A 160 -13.00 -20.05 -8.30
N ARG A 161 -14.15 -20.14 -8.99
CA ARG A 161 -14.31 -21.02 -10.16
C ARG A 161 -13.57 -20.51 -11.39
N ASN A 162 -13.46 -19.19 -11.56
CA ASN A 162 -12.79 -18.56 -12.70
C ASN A 162 -11.26 -18.59 -12.61
N LYS A 163 -10.68 -18.61 -11.39
CA LYS A 163 -9.22 -18.51 -11.21
C LYS A 163 -8.40 -19.66 -11.84
N LYS A 164 -9.06 -20.78 -12.19
CA LYS A 164 -8.45 -21.92 -12.89
C LYS A 164 -8.18 -21.67 -14.37
N TYR A 165 -8.80 -20.66 -14.97
CA TYR A 165 -8.60 -20.33 -16.38
C TYR A 165 -7.41 -19.39 -16.53
N GLU A 166 -6.55 -19.66 -17.52
CA GLU A 166 -5.35 -18.85 -17.81
C GLU A 166 -5.65 -17.64 -18.71
N ASP A 167 -6.88 -17.50 -19.21
CA ASP A 167 -7.28 -16.38 -20.06
C ASP A 167 -7.09 -15.03 -19.35
N ASN A 168 -6.32 -14.14 -19.99
CA ASN A 168 -5.93 -12.86 -19.42
C ASN A 168 -7.13 -11.97 -19.07
N THR A 169 -8.19 -11.98 -19.88
CA THR A 169 -9.39 -11.19 -19.63
C THR A 169 -10.12 -11.70 -18.40
N VAL A 170 -10.31 -13.03 -18.29
CA VAL A 170 -10.92 -13.65 -17.11
C VAL A 170 -10.14 -13.31 -15.84
N ARG A 171 -8.80 -13.46 -15.87
CA ARG A 171 -7.95 -13.18 -14.71
C ARG A 171 -7.98 -11.72 -14.31
N GLU A 172 -8.00 -10.81 -15.29
CA GLU A 172 -8.09 -9.38 -15.04
C GLU A 172 -9.43 -8.99 -14.41
N ASP A 173 -10.55 -9.52 -14.90
CA ASP A 173 -11.87 -9.28 -14.31
C ASP A 173 -11.95 -9.86 -12.89
N CYS A 174 -11.37 -11.05 -12.66
CA CYS A 174 -11.28 -11.65 -11.33
C CYS A 174 -10.50 -10.77 -10.35
N ILE A 175 -9.28 -10.33 -10.69
CA ILE A 175 -8.48 -9.51 -9.78
C ILE A 175 -9.12 -8.12 -9.56
N CYS A 176 -9.78 -7.56 -10.58
CA CYS A 176 -10.55 -6.34 -10.41
C CYS A 176 -11.73 -6.53 -9.45
N THR A 177 -12.45 -7.64 -9.56
CA THR A 177 -13.55 -8.02 -8.65
C THR A 177 -13.07 -8.11 -7.21
N ILE A 178 -11.96 -8.85 -6.96
CA ILE A 178 -11.36 -8.98 -5.63
C ILE A 178 -10.96 -7.59 -5.09
N TYR A 179 -10.37 -6.74 -5.92
CA TYR A 179 -10.02 -5.38 -5.51
C TYR A 179 -11.25 -4.58 -5.07
N GLN A 180 -12.34 -4.62 -5.84
CA GLN A 180 -13.58 -3.90 -5.48
C GLN A 180 -14.19 -4.37 -4.16
N ILE A 181 -13.99 -5.64 -3.80
CA ILE A 181 -14.43 -6.20 -2.52
C ILE A 181 -13.47 -5.79 -1.40
N SER A 182 -12.16 -5.81 -1.65
CA SER A 182 -11.13 -5.45 -0.67
C SER A 182 -11.26 -4.01 -0.14
N ILE A 183 -11.81 -3.09 -0.95
CA ILE A 183 -12.00 -1.68 -0.57
C ILE A 183 -13.22 -1.42 0.32
N ILE A 184 -14.06 -2.45 0.59
CA ILE A 184 -15.20 -2.31 1.51
C ILE A 184 -14.70 -2.11 2.95
N GLY A 185 -13.52 -2.62 3.26
CA GLY A 185 -12.89 -2.59 4.57
C GLY A 185 -12.76 -4.00 5.14
N ILE A 186 -12.82 -4.10 6.47
CA ILE A 186 -12.61 -5.35 7.23
C ILE A 186 -13.51 -6.46 6.70
N ASP A 187 -14.82 -6.25 6.62
CA ASP A 187 -15.77 -7.28 6.17
C ASP A 187 -15.44 -7.84 4.78
N GLY A 188 -15.00 -6.96 3.87
CA GLY A 188 -14.61 -7.36 2.51
C GLY A 188 -13.31 -8.16 2.47
N ILE A 189 -12.34 -7.81 3.34
CA ILE A 189 -11.09 -8.55 3.46
C ILE A 189 -11.33 -9.91 4.10
N GLU A 190 -12.11 -9.98 5.18
CA GLU A 190 -12.44 -11.23 5.86
C GLU A 190 -13.05 -12.27 4.90
N ILE A 191 -13.99 -11.86 4.05
CA ILE A 191 -14.57 -12.79 3.07
C ILE A 191 -13.60 -13.19 1.95
N ILE A 192 -12.62 -12.34 1.59
CA ILE A 192 -11.59 -12.72 0.61
C ILE A 192 -10.58 -13.71 1.22
N LEU A 193 -10.26 -13.52 2.50
CA LEU A 193 -9.35 -14.37 3.27
C LEU A 193 -9.98 -15.68 3.74
N ASP A 194 -11.29 -15.87 3.55
CA ASP A 194 -11.93 -17.16 3.81
C ASP A 194 -11.23 -18.27 3.01
N ASN A 195 -10.64 -19.20 3.75
CA ASN A 195 -9.83 -20.30 3.23
C ASN A 195 -10.57 -21.16 2.19
N ASN A 196 -11.90 -21.16 2.20
CA ASN A 196 -12.71 -21.84 1.20
C ASN A 196 -12.45 -21.36 -0.24
N TYR A 197 -12.00 -20.12 -0.42
CA TYR A 197 -11.73 -19.57 -1.75
C TYR A 197 -10.27 -19.68 -2.18
N ASN A 198 -9.30 -19.90 -1.28
CA ASN A 198 -7.86 -19.87 -1.56
C ASN A 198 -7.45 -18.79 -2.59
N LEU A 199 -7.79 -17.52 -2.31
CA LEU A 199 -7.57 -16.39 -3.22
C LEU A 199 -6.23 -15.72 -3.04
N VAL A 200 -5.61 -15.83 -1.85
CA VAL A 200 -4.30 -15.22 -1.55
C VAL A 200 -3.24 -15.70 -2.54
N GLU A 201 -3.16 -17.01 -2.77
CA GLU A 201 -2.22 -17.59 -3.73
C GLU A 201 -2.45 -17.08 -5.17
N PHE A 202 -3.72 -16.92 -5.57
CA PHE A 202 -4.07 -16.36 -6.88
C PHE A 202 -3.64 -14.89 -7.00
N ILE A 203 -3.84 -14.09 -5.95
CA ILE A 203 -3.45 -12.67 -5.90
C ILE A 203 -1.92 -12.56 -6.00
N VAL A 204 -1.17 -13.33 -5.21
CA VAL A 204 0.31 -13.33 -5.24
C VAL A 204 0.82 -13.76 -6.62
N LYS A 205 0.30 -14.85 -7.20
CA LYS A 205 0.65 -15.28 -8.56
C LYS A 205 0.37 -14.21 -9.63
N THR A 206 -0.59 -13.31 -9.39
CA THR A 206 -0.96 -12.25 -10.33
C THR A 206 0.09 -11.12 -10.37
N LEU A 207 1.00 -11.02 -9.40
CA LEU A 207 2.15 -10.10 -9.46
C LEU A 207 3.09 -10.38 -10.64
N LYS A 208 3.09 -11.63 -11.14
CA LYS A 208 3.87 -12.06 -12.32
C LYS A 208 3.13 -11.90 -13.66
N SER A 209 1.95 -11.27 -13.65
CA SER A 209 1.14 -11.07 -14.86
C SER A 209 1.81 -10.09 -15.83
N SER A 210 1.67 -10.34 -17.14
CA SER A 210 2.06 -9.38 -18.17
C SER A 210 1.14 -8.16 -18.25
N SER A 211 -0.06 -8.22 -17.64
CA SER A 211 -0.96 -7.06 -17.53
C SER A 211 -0.54 -6.20 -16.35
N GLU A 212 0.09 -5.06 -16.62
CA GLU A 212 0.45 -4.06 -15.60
C GLU A 212 -0.76 -3.64 -14.75
N LYS A 213 -1.96 -3.58 -15.36
CA LYS A 213 -3.21 -3.30 -14.66
C LYS A 213 -3.52 -4.37 -13.62
N SER A 214 -3.40 -5.65 -13.99
CA SER A 214 -3.60 -6.77 -13.07
C SER A 214 -2.57 -6.76 -11.93
N VAL A 215 -1.31 -6.46 -12.24
CA VAL A 215 -0.23 -6.30 -11.24
C VAL A 215 -0.55 -5.18 -10.25
N ILE A 216 -0.96 -4.00 -10.74
CA ILE A 216 -1.36 -2.87 -9.88
C ILE A 216 -2.51 -3.27 -8.95
N TYR A 217 -3.53 -3.98 -9.45
CA TYR A 217 -4.63 -4.43 -8.58
C TYR A 217 -4.17 -5.45 -7.55
N ALA A 218 -3.33 -6.41 -7.92
CA ALA A 218 -2.76 -7.37 -6.98
C ALA A 218 -1.99 -6.67 -5.85
N ILE A 219 -1.10 -5.72 -6.18
CA ILE A 219 -0.38 -4.92 -5.18
C ILE A 219 -1.35 -4.15 -4.27
N LYS A 220 -2.38 -3.50 -4.84
CA LYS A 220 -3.37 -2.75 -4.05
C LYS A 220 -4.17 -3.66 -3.10
N ILE A 221 -4.54 -4.87 -3.54
CA ILE A 221 -5.23 -5.84 -2.68
C ILE A 221 -4.33 -6.26 -1.52
N ILE A 222 -3.08 -6.61 -1.81
CA ILE A 222 -2.10 -6.99 -0.77
C ILE A 222 -1.85 -5.82 0.20
N SER A 223 -1.73 -4.60 -0.32
CA SER A 223 -1.61 -3.38 0.49
C SER A 223 -2.80 -3.22 1.45
N ASN A 224 -4.02 -3.47 0.98
CA ASN A 224 -5.24 -3.41 1.80
C ASN A 224 -5.24 -4.50 2.88
N PHE A 225 -4.81 -5.73 2.56
CA PHE A 225 -4.66 -6.81 3.55
C PHE A 225 -3.72 -6.42 4.68
N LEU A 226 -2.51 -5.97 4.33
CA LEU A 226 -1.48 -5.54 5.28
C LEU A 226 -1.89 -4.30 6.08
N ALA A 227 -2.73 -3.44 5.51
CA ALA A 227 -3.23 -2.26 6.20
C ALA A 227 -4.33 -2.57 7.21
N ILE A 228 -4.90 -3.78 7.21
CA ILE A 228 -6.06 -4.15 8.03
C ILE A 228 -5.77 -5.33 8.98
N SER A 229 -4.92 -6.28 8.57
CA SER A 229 -4.60 -7.46 9.38
C SER A 229 -3.10 -7.58 9.60
N ILE A 230 -2.69 -7.61 10.88
CA ILE A 230 -1.29 -7.85 11.27
C ILE A 230 -0.91 -9.31 11.01
N ASP A 231 -1.84 -10.25 11.24
CA ASP A 231 -1.61 -11.69 11.02
C ASP A 231 -1.26 -11.97 9.55
N MET A 232 -1.86 -11.21 8.63
CA MET A 232 -1.55 -11.29 7.19
C MET A 232 -0.10 -10.92 6.85
N VAL A 233 0.57 -10.11 7.67
CA VAL A 233 1.98 -9.78 7.43
C VAL A 233 2.82 -11.05 7.52
N GLN A 234 2.61 -11.87 8.54
CA GLN A 234 3.37 -13.11 8.73
C GLN A 234 3.02 -14.13 7.65
N ASP A 235 1.73 -14.33 7.35
CA ASP A 235 1.29 -15.26 6.31
C ASP A 235 1.87 -14.91 4.93
N LEU A 236 1.92 -13.63 4.57
CA LEU A 236 2.51 -13.18 3.30
C LEU A 236 4.04 -13.33 3.29
N LEU A 237 4.71 -13.11 4.43
CA LEU A 237 6.14 -13.37 4.53
C LEU A 237 6.45 -14.86 4.36
N ASP A 238 5.63 -15.75 4.92
CA ASP A 238 5.79 -17.19 4.77
C ASP A 238 5.52 -17.67 3.32
N LEU A 239 4.77 -16.87 2.55
CA LEU A 239 4.60 -17.03 1.09
C LEU A 239 5.74 -16.38 0.27
N ASN A 240 6.84 -15.95 0.91
CA ASN A 240 7.98 -15.28 0.26
C ASN A 240 7.57 -14.03 -0.53
N ILE A 241 6.61 -13.24 -0.03
CA ILE A 241 6.10 -12.06 -0.76
C ILE A 241 7.20 -11.04 -1.12
N LEU A 242 8.29 -10.98 -0.35
CA LEU A 242 9.42 -10.09 -0.64
C LEU A 242 10.14 -10.49 -1.93
N ASP A 243 10.28 -11.79 -2.21
CA ASP A 243 10.84 -12.28 -3.47
C ASP A 243 9.92 -11.97 -4.66
N GLU A 244 8.61 -12.09 -4.45
CA GLU A 244 7.60 -11.78 -5.48
C GLU A 244 7.53 -10.28 -5.81
N PHE A 245 7.87 -9.43 -4.84
CA PHE A 245 7.94 -7.97 -5.01
C PHE A 245 9.22 -7.47 -5.66
N LEU A 246 10.33 -8.17 -5.48
CA LEU A 246 11.64 -7.69 -5.94
C LEU A 246 11.70 -7.36 -7.45
N PRO A 247 11.17 -8.18 -8.37
CA PRO A 247 11.18 -7.86 -9.81
C PRO A 247 10.36 -6.60 -10.16
N LEU A 248 9.43 -6.18 -9.31
CA LEU A 248 8.54 -5.06 -9.59
C LEU A 248 9.23 -3.70 -9.49
N PHE A 249 10.41 -3.63 -8.86
CA PHE A 249 11.25 -2.43 -8.83
C PHE A 249 11.81 -2.06 -10.21
N GLU A 250 11.96 -3.04 -11.11
CA GLU A 250 12.46 -2.83 -12.49
C GLU A 250 11.38 -2.27 -13.44
N SER A 251 10.13 -2.23 -12.98
CA SER A 251 9.00 -1.72 -13.76
C SER A 251 9.20 -0.25 -14.16
N GLN A 252 9.00 0.03 -15.45
CA GLN A 252 8.95 1.39 -15.98
C GLN A 252 7.64 2.11 -15.61
N ASN A 253 6.61 1.37 -15.21
CA ASN A 253 5.35 1.95 -14.77
C ASN A 253 5.46 2.48 -13.34
N CYS A 254 5.45 3.81 -13.20
CA CYS A 254 5.55 4.50 -11.91
C CYS A 254 4.44 4.12 -10.92
N LYS A 255 3.24 3.72 -11.39
CA LYS A 255 2.15 3.30 -10.49
C LYS A 255 2.47 1.98 -9.82
N ILE A 256 3.10 1.04 -10.52
CA ILE A 256 3.56 -0.23 -9.93
C ILE A 256 4.53 0.08 -8.80
N LYS A 257 5.57 0.87 -9.06
CA LYS A 257 6.56 1.26 -8.05
C LYS A 257 5.91 2.03 -6.89
N TYR A 258 5.06 3.01 -7.17
CA TYR A 258 4.35 3.78 -6.15
C TYR A 258 3.55 2.87 -5.20
N TYR A 259 2.73 1.98 -5.74
CA TYR A 259 1.95 1.06 -4.90
C TYR A 259 2.83 0.01 -4.22
N LEU A 260 3.95 -0.39 -4.83
CA LEU A 260 4.93 -1.27 -4.22
C LEU A 260 5.54 -0.64 -2.96
N TYR A 261 6.07 0.58 -3.03
CA TYR A 261 6.60 1.30 -1.86
C TYR A 261 5.53 1.48 -0.77
N ARG A 262 4.30 1.81 -1.17
CA ARG A 262 3.17 1.91 -0.24
C ARG A 262 2.87 0.58 0.46
N THR A 263 2.97 -0.53 -0.28
CA THR A 263 2.73 -1.88 0.25
C THR A 263 3.83 -2.29 1.21
N LEU A 264 5.10 -2.08 0.84
CA LEU A 264 6.25 -2.34 1.71
C LEU A 264 6.19 -1.49 2.99
N ARG A 265 5.67 -0.26 2.92
CA ARG A 265 5.43 0.55 4.12
C ARG A 265 4.45 -0.13 5.07
N ASN A 266 3.36 -0.69 4.54
CA ASN A 266 2.39 -1.42 5.37
C ASN A 266 3.01 -2.71 5.96
N VAL A 267 3.86 -3.42 5.19
CA VAL A 267 4.64 -4.56 5.71
C VAL A 267 5.46 -4.12 6.93
N VAL A 268 6.24 -3.04 6.80
CA VAL A 268 7.11 -2.55 7.87
C VAL A 268 6.34 -1.99 9.06
N SER A 269 5.24 -1.28 8.83
CA SER A 269 4.35 -0.84 9.90
C SER A 269 3.80 -2.03 10.71
N GLY A 270 3.61 -3.19 10.07
CA GLY A 270 3.21 -4.43 10.72
C GLY A 270 4.29 -5.06 11.60
N PHE A 271 5.57 -4.69 11.47
CA PHE A 271 6.68 -5.27 12.24
C PHE A 271 6.83 -4.74 13.67
N ARG A 272 5.97 -3.83 14.12
CA ARG A 272 6.10 -3.18 15.43
C ARG A 272 5.91 -4.19 16.58
N GLY A 273 6.69 -4.06 17.65
CA GLY A 273 6.60 -4.92 18.84
C GLY A 273 7.39 -6.23 18.70
N GLN A 274 6.73 -7.38 18.86
CA GLN A 274 7.37 -8.71 18.93
C GLN A 274 7.99 -9.21 17.60
N MET A 275 7.91 -8.42 16.52
CA MET A 275 8.40 -8.76 15.19
C MET A 275 9.74 -8.10 14.82
N GLU A 276 10.55 -7.72 15.81
CA GLU A 276 11.91 -7.19 15.62
C GLU A 276 12.77 -8.05 14.67
N LYS A 277 12.67 -9.38 14.77
CA LYS A 277 13.36 -10.34 13.88
C LYS A 277 12.94 -10.20 12.41
N GLN A 278 11.73 -9.71 12.12
CA GLN A 278 11.26 -9.49 10.75
C GLN A 278 11.88 -8.24 10.14
N ILE A 279 12.18 -7.21 10.94
CA ILE A 279 12.96 -6.06 10.47
C ILE A 279 14.35 -6.52 10.04
N ASP A 280 15.02 -7.37 10.84
CA ASP A 280 16.33 -7.93 10.46
C ASP A 280 16.25 -8.71 9.15
N ARG A 281 15.23 -9.57 8.99
CA ARG A 281 15.01 -10.30 7.73
C ARG A 281 14.78 -9.38 6.55
N PHE A 282 14.00 -8.31 6.72
CA PHE A 282 13.79 -7.30 5.68
C PHE A 282 15.10 -6.62 5.31
N LEU A 283 15.89 -6.17 6.30
CA LEU A 283 17.17 -5.49 6.09
C LEU A 283 18.23 -6.39 5.43
N CYS A 284 18.17 -7.71 5.67
CA CYS A 284 19.02 -8.68 4.99
C CYS A 284 18.53 -9.02 3.56
N HIS A 285 17.31 -8.64 3.18
CA HIS A 285 16.75 -8.91 1.86
C HIS A 285 17.14 -7.81 0.86
N GLN A 286 17.33 -8.17 -0.42
CA GLN A 286 17.69 -7.21 -1.49
C GLN A 286 16.68 -6.05 -1.62
N ILE A 287 15.42 -6.28 -1.24
CA ILE A 287 14.38 -5.23 -1.20
C ILE A 287 14.79 -4.03 -0.35
N ALA A 288 15.54 -4.21 0.74
CA ALA A 288 15.97 -3.08 1.55
C ALA A 288 16.85 -2.12 0.76
N TYR A 289 17.78 -2.66 -0.04
CA TYR A 289 18.62 -1.88 -0.93
C TYR A 289 17.80 -1.15 -2.00
N GLU A 290 16.90 -1.86 -2.69
CA GLU A 290 16.03 -1.21 -3.70
C GLU A 290 15.10 -0.16 -3.08
N THR A 291 14.69 -0.36 -1.82
CA THR A 291 13.85 0.59 -1.10
C THR A 291 14.57 1.93 -0.88
N ILE A 292 15.86 1.88 -0.56
CA ILE A 292 16.72 3.04 -0.35
C ILE A 292 16.99 3.76 -1.68
N ARG A 293 17.28 3.03 -2.76
CA ARG A 293 17.46 3.60 -4.11
C ARG A 293 16.24 4.36 -4.62
N GLY A 294 15.05 4.01 -4.13
CA GLY A 294 13.81 4.72 -4.40
C GLY A 294 13.82 6.21 -4.06
N LEU A 295 14.69 6.65 -3.14
CA LEU A 295 14.85 8.06 -2.81
C LEU A 295 15.25 8.90 -4.04
N ASN A 296 15.91 8.29 -5.02
CA ASN A 296 16.33 8.93 -6.28
C ASN A 296 15.58 8.43 -7.52
N ASP A 297 14.35 7.90 -7.37
CA ASP A 297 13.51 7.52 -8.51
C ASP A 297 13.18 8.71 -9.44
N LYS A 298 13.16 8.52 -10.76
CA LYS A 298 12.82 9.62 -11.70
C LYS A 298 11.44 10.24 -11.47
N SER A 299 10.49 9.49 -10.90
CA SER A 299 9.15 9.98 -10.61
C SER A 299 9.06 10.60 -9.21
N HIS A 300 8.69 11.88 -9.12
CA HIS A 300 8.48 12.56 -7.83
C HIS A 300 7.45 11.87 -6.93
N GLU A 301 6.39 11.29 -7.51
CA GLU A 301 5.38 10.53 -6.74
C GLU A 301 6.00 9.28 -6.11
N VAL A 302 6.88 8.59 -6.84
CA VAL A 302 7.59 7.40 -6.37
C VAL A 302 8.65 7.78 -5.33
N LYS A 303 9.50 8.80 -5.57
CA LYS A 303 10.46 9.32 -4.58
C LYS A 303 9.77 9.63 -3.25
N ASN A 304 8.65 10.33 -3.31
CA ASN A 304 7.91 10.73 -2.12
C ASN A 304 7.31 9.55 -1.35
N GLU A 305 6.87 8.49 -2.03
CA GLU A 305 6.37 7.28 -1.37
C GLU A 305 7.53 6.42 -0.82
N ALA A 306 8.65 6.33 -1.54
CA ALA A 306 9.87 5.70 -1.06
C ALA A 306 10.40 6.36 0.21
N ALA A 307 10.44 7.70 0.26
CA ALA A 307 10.83 8.43 1.47
C ALA A 307 9.89 8.15 2.65
N LYS A 308 8.58 8.00 2.43
CA LYS A 308 7.65 7.59 3.50
C LYS A 308 7.94 6.18 4.00
N MET A 309 8.28 5.27 3.09
CA MET A 309 8.65 3.89 3.41
C MET A 309 9.95 3.84 4.24
N VAL A 310 11.02 4.49 3.78
CA VAL A 310 12.30 4.56 4.52
C VAL A 310 12.14 5.19 5.90
N ARG A 311 11.36 6.27 5.99
CA ARG A 311 11.03 6.92 7.27
C ARG A 311 10.28 5.99 8.22
N GLU A 312 9.32 5.22 7.72
CA GLU A 312 8.58 4.24 8.52
C GLU A 312 9.49 3.11 9.02
N MET A 313 10.44 2.67 8.19
CA MET A 313 11.48 1.73 8.58
C MET A 313 12.33 2.28 9.72
N LEU A 314 12.90 3.47 9.58
CA LEU A 314 13.74 4.09 10.62
C LEU A 314 12.98 4.29 11.93
N ARG A 315 11.67 4.57 11.88
CA ARG A 315 10.83 4.72 13.08
C ARG A 315 10.49 3.40 13.76
N SER A 316 10.41 2.32 12.98
CA SER A 316 10.08 0.99 13.50
C SER A 316 11.34 0.23 13.98
N ALA A 317 12.51 0.61 13.47
CA ALA A 317 13.80 0.00 13.76
C ALA A 317 14.39 0.41 15.11
N ASN A 318 15.06 -0.55 15.77
CA ASN A 318 15.96 -0.27 16.89
C ASN A 318 17.25 0.42 16.41
N ASN A 319 18.13 0.82 17.34
CA ASN A 319 19.35 1.54 16.98
C ASN A 319 20.28 0.74 16.04
N ASN A 320 20.53 -0.54 16.32
CA ASN A 320 21.38 -1.40 15.50
C ASN A 320 20.83 -1.60 14.08
N GLN A 321 19.51 -1.68 13.95
CA GLN A 321 18.80 -1.80 12.69
C GLN A 321 18.92 -0.50 11.88
N LYS A 322 18.76 0.68 12.52
CA LYS A 322 19.00 1.98 11.87
C LYS A 322 20.42 2.09 11.33
N LEU A 323 21.42 1.68 12.12
CA LEU A 323 22.83 1.66 11.71
C LEU A 323 23.08 0.67 10.56
N SER A 324 22.27 -0.38 10.44
CA SER A 324 22.37 -1.32 9.31
C SER A 324 21.92 -0.69 7.99
N LEU A 325 20.98 0.27 7.99
CA LEU A 325 20.65 1.05 6.78
C LEU A 325 21.83 1.89 6.28
N ILE A 326 22.71 2.34 7.17
CA ILE A 326 23.94 3.04 6.80
C ILE A 326 24.86 2.11 6.03
N LYS A 327 25.05 0.88 6.53
CA LYS A 327 25.85 -0.16 5.86
C LYS A 327 25.26 -0.57 4.51
N LEU A 328 23.95 -0.48 4.33
CA LEU A 328 23.26 -0.70 3.05
C LEU A 328 23.44 0.45 2.05
N GLY A 329 24.06 1.56 2.44
CA GLY A 329 24.41 2.65 1.54
C GLY A 329 23.38 3.78 1.47
N ILE A 330 22.54 4.00 2.49
CA ILE A 330 21.58 5.13 2.49
C ILE A 330 22.24 6.49 2.28
N PHE A 331 23.47 6.71 2.76
CA PHE A 331 24.20 7.96 2.51
C PHE A 331 24.75 8.10 1.09
N LEU A 332 24.69 7.06 0.26
CA LEU A 332 24.95 7.20 -1.17
C LEU A 332 23.76 7.86 -1.89
N GLU A 333 22.56 7.72 -1.34
CA GLU A 333 21.33 8.23 -1.96
C GLU A 333 20.88 9.59 -1.39
N ILE A 334 21.21 9.89 -0.13
CA ILE A 334 20.80 11.14 0.54
C ILE A 334 21.31 12.42 -0.15
N PRO A 335 22.56 12.53 -0.67
CA PRO A 335 23.04 13.76 -1.30
C PRO A 335 22.13 14.24 -2.43
N GLU A 336 21.83 13.38 -3.42
CA GLU A 336 20.92 13.74 -4.52
C GLU A 336 19.48 14.01 -4.01
N ALA A 337 19.05 13.33 -2.95
CA ALA A 337 17.72 13.53 -2.38
C ALA A 337 17.59 14.84 -1.58
N LEU A 338 18.69 15.45 -1.13
CA LEU A 338 18.71 16.73 -0.40
C LEU A 338 18.74 17.97 -1.31
N ASP A 339 18.82 17.80 -2.63
CA ASP A 339 18.81 18.91 -3.59
C ASP A 339 17.61 19.84 -3.38
N GLU A 340 17.90 21.14 -3.19
CA GLU A 340 16.93 22.21 -2.93
C GLU A 340 15.81 22.34 -3.99
N ASN A 341 16.07 21.84 -5.21
CA ASN A 341 15.11 21.81 -6.30
C ASN A 341 13.99 20.79 -6.10
N ASN A 342 14.13 19.87 -5.14
CA ASN A 342 13.09 18.91 -4.83
C ASN A 342 11.87 19.56 -4.15
N SER A 343 10.72 18.90 -4.26
CA SER A 343 9.48 19.42 -3.65
C SER A 343 9.63 19.59 -2.13
N PRO A 344 9.08 20.66 -1.51
CA PRO A 344 9.24 20.90 -0.08
C PRO A 344 8.77 19.74 0.81
N ASN A 345 7.68 19.09 0.41
CA ASN A 345 7.16 17.93 1.14
C ASN A 345 8.11 16.73 1.11
N PHE A 346 8.86 16.53 0.02
CA PHE A 346 9.87 15.48 -0.08
C PHE A 346 11.10 15.83 0.75
N LEU A 347 11.63 17.05 0.62
CA LEU A 347 12.78 17.54 1.39
C LEU A 347 12.58 17.42 2.90
N LEU A 348 11.39 17.77 3.42
CA LEU A 348 11.07 17.58 4.83
C LEU A 348 11.20 16.11 5.28
N LYS A 349 10.90 15.14 4.41
CA LYS A 349 11.07 13.71 4.72
C LYS A 349 12.54 13.30 4.70
N ILE A 350 13.31 13.82 3.74
CA ILE A 350 14.74 13.54 3.67
C ILE A 350 15.47 14.13 4.88
N LEU A 351 15.16 15.36 5.28
CA LEU A 351 15.68 15.96 6.52
C LEU A 351 15.29 15.14 7.77
N ASP A 352 14.06 14.65 7.86
CA ASP A 352 13.64 13.76 8.98
C ASP A 352 14.39 12.42 8.95
N ILE A 353 14.60 11.83 7.77
CA ILE A 353 15.44 10.63 7.59
C ILE A 353 16.87 10.88 8.06
N SER A 354 17.48 11.99 7.64
CA SER A 354 18.83 12.40 8.06
C SER A 354 18.90 12.58 9.58
N ALA A 355 17.92 13.27 10.17
CA ALA A 355 17.86 13.47 11.62
C ALA A 355 17.77 12.14 12.40
N LEU A 356 16.93 11.20 11.94
CA LEU A 356 16.77 9.88 12.57
C LEU A 356 18.06 9.05 12.50
N LEU A 357 18.81 9.13 11.41
CA LEU A 357 20.10 8.46 11.26
C LEU A 357 21.17 9.11 12.15
N LEU A 358 21.29 10.44 12.13
CA LEU A 358 22.24 11.18 12.97
C LEU A 358 21.99 10.96 14.46
N GLN A 359 20.72 10.89 14.86
CA GLN A 359 20.33 10.53 16.22
C GLN A 359 20.80 9.12 16.59
N ALA A 360 20.62 8.14 15.69
CA ALA A 360 21.05 6.77 15.92
C ALA A 360 22.57 6.68 16.16
N GLY A 361 23.35 7.45 15.40
CA GLY A 361 24.79 7.56 15.60
C GLY A 361 25.19 8.27 16.88
N ARG A 362 24.40 9.24 17.36
CA ARG A 362 24.61 9.87 18.67
C ARG A 362 24.39 8.86 19.79
N GLU A 363 23.28 8.12 19.74
CA GLU A 363 22.96 7.06 20.72
C GLU A 363 24.04 5.95 20.73
N GLU A 364 24.59 5.59 19.56
CA GLU A 364 25.73 4.67 19.45
C GLU A 364 27.01 5.27 20.04
N SER A 365 27.28 6.56 19.81
CA SER A 365 28.47 7.23 20.34
C SER A 365 28.48 7.33 21.87
N GLU A 366 27.30 7.48 22.49
CA GLU A 366 27.15 7.56 23.95
C GLU A 366 27.34 6.19 24.63
N THR A 367 27.12 5.11 23.88
CA THR A 367 27.27 3.73 24.36
C THR A 367 28.62 3.11 23.99
N SER A 368 29.30 3.63 22.96
CA SER A 368 30.63 3.21 22.55
C SER A 368 31.75 3.93 23.33
N GLN A 369 32.91 3.28 23.46
CA GLN A 369 34.07 3.86 24.17
C GLN A 369 34.71 5.03 23.40
N GLU A 370 34.43 5.16 22.10
CA GLU A 370 35.03 6.18 21.24
C GLU A 370 34.40 7.57 21.42
N GLY A 371 33.16 7.65 21.90
CA GLY A 371 32.47 8.92 22.16
C GLY A 371 32.23 9.79 20.92
N LYS A 372 32.41 9.24 19.71
CA LYS A 372 32.29 9.96 18.44
C LYS A 372 31.09 9.45 17.65
N ASN A 373 30.29 10.38 17.13
CA ASN A 373 29.19 10.06 16.24
C ASN A 373 29.73 9.76 14.84
N GLN A 374 30.03 8.49 14.56
CA GLN A 374 30.53 8.05 13.25
C GLN A 374 29.52 8.34 12.12
N VAL A 375 28.23 8.35 12.43
CA VAL A 375 27.17 8.67 11.46
C VAL A 375 27.22 10.13 11.04
N ALA A 376 27.46 11.04 11.98
CA ALA A 376 27.67 12.45 11.67
C ALA A 376 28.95 12.66 10.85
N GLN A 377 30.01 11.88 11.11
CA GLN A 377 31.21 11.90 10.28
C GLN A 377 30.90 11.45 8.85
N TYR A 378 30.21 10.31 8.66
CA TYR A 378 29.82 9.85 7.32
C TYR A 378 28.94 10.84 6.58
N PHE A 379 28.02 11.51 7.28
CA PHE A 379 27.21 12.58 6.70
C PHE A 379 28.05 13.81 6.33
N GLY A 380 29.11 14.09 7.10
CA GLY A 380 30.03 15.18 6.84
C GLY A 380 31.02 14.93 5.70
N ASP A 381 31.31 13.65 5.43
CA ASP A 381 32.20 13.22 4.35
C ASP A 381 31.48 13.21 2.98
N THR A 382 30.18 13.52 2.92
CA THR A 382 29.40 13.69 1.68
C THR A 382 29.08 15.16 1.41
N ASP A 383 28.52 15.46 0.22
CA ASP A 383 28.08 16.82 -0.15
C ASP A 383 26.87 17.32 0.69
N CYS A 384 26.30 16.45 1.55
CA CYS A 384 25.11 16.74 2.34
C CYS A 384 25.27 17.93 3.29
N LEU A 385 26.48 18.27 3.75
CA LEU A 385 26.68 19.45 4.60
C LEU A 385 26.43 20.75 3.86
N GLN A 386 26.87 20.85 2.60
CA GLN A 386 26.67 22.05 1.78
C GLN A 386 25.18 22.24 1.48
N ASP A 387 24.50 21.15 1.12
CA ASP A 387 23.05 21.17 0.89
C ASP A 387 22.29 21.52 2.18
N LEU A 388 22.68 20.94 3.32
CA LEU A 388 22.08 21.25 4.62
C LEU A 388 22.27 22.72 5.02
N GLU A 389 23.44 23.31 4.74
CA GLU A 389 23.73 24.72 4.97
C GLU A 389 22.85 25.62 4.08
N ALA A 390 22.78 25.32 2.78
CA ALA A 390 21.93 26.06 1.83
C ALA A 390 20.44 26.02 2.24
N LEU A 391 19.95 24.85 2.67
CA LEU A 391 18.56 24.67 3.10
C LEU A 391 18.18 25.50 4.33
N GLN A 392 19.13 25.98 5.14
CA GLN A 392 18.83 26.91 6.24
C GLN A 392 18.24 28.23 5.75
N TYR A 393 18.49 28.61 4.50
CA TYR A 393 17.98 29.83 3.89
C TYR A 393 16.80 29.59 2.94
N ALA A 394 16.26 28.37 2.91
CA ALA A 394 15.12 28.01 2.06
C ALA A 394 13.88 28.86 2.38
N GLU A 395 13.13 29.26 1.34
CA GLU A 395 11.89 30.04 1.49
C GLU A 395 10.84 29.33 2.37
N ASN A 396 10.85 27.99 2.36
CA ASN A 396 9.96 27.22 3.21
C ASN A 396 10.47 27.21 4.64
N THR A 397 9.78 27.94 5.53
CA THR A 397 10.16 28.11 6.93
C THR A 397 10.31 26.79 7.70
N LYS A 398 9.57 25.73 7.34
CA LYS A 398 9.71 24.42 8.00
C LYS A 398 11.01 23.73 7.61
N ILE A 399 11.42 23.86 6.35
CA ILE A 399 12.67 23.31 5.83
C ILE A 399 13.84 24.04 6.46
N SER A 400 13.83 25.38 6.36
CA SER A 400 14.84 26.25 6.97
C SER A 400 15.03 25.95 8.46
N HIS A 401 13.93 25.89 9.23
CA HIS A 401 14.00 25.58 10.65
C HIS A 401 14.55 24.17 10.93
N LEU A 402 14.10 23.15 10.20
CA LEU A 402 14.57 21.78 10.42
C LEU A 402 16.06 21.63 10.06
N ALA A 403 16.51 22.28 8.97
CA ALA A 403 17.92 22.32 8.59
C ALA A 403 18.78 22.98 9.67
N MET A 404 18.34 24.13 10.22
CA MET A 404 19.03 24.82 11.33
C MET A 404 19.13 23.93 12.58
N VAL A 405 18.07 23.21 12.92
CA VAL A 405 18.06 22.30 14.08
C VAL A 405 19.05 21.15 13.87
N ILE A 406 19.03 20.50 12.71
CA ILE A 406 19.96 19.40 12.41
C ILE A 406 21.41 19.93 12.42
N TRP A 407 21.65 21.08 11.80
CA TRP A 407 22.97 21.71 11.80
C TRP A 407 23.45 21.99 13.22
N GLY A 408 22.67 22.74 14.01
CA GLY A 408 23.04 23.12 15.37
C GLY A 408 23.29 21.93 16.30
N GLU A 409 22.47 20.88 16.20
CA GLU A 409 22.58 19.69 17.02
C GLU A 409 23.81 18.82 16.67
N TYR A 410 24.07 18.58 15.39
CA TYR A 410 25.05 17.58 14.98
C TYR A 410 26.37 18.15 14.46
N PHE A 411 26.39 19.40 14.02
CA PHE A 411 27.53 20.02 13.33
C PHE A 411 27.93 21.40 13.88
N GLY A 412 27.02 22.10 14.57
CA GLY A 412 27.16 23.49 15.00
C GLY A 412 28.13 23.78 16.14
N ASN A 413 29.10 22.90 16.42
CA ASN A 413 30.06 23.05 17.52
C ASN A 413 31.50 22.65 17.14
N SER A 414 31.99 23.09 15.97
CA SER A 414 33.44 23.13 15.72
C SER A 414 34.15 24.30 16.41
N GLU A 415 33.42 25.31 16.92
CA GLU A 415 33.94 26.33 17.84
C GLU A 415 32.89 26.64 18.92
N LYS A 416 33.18 26.31 20.18
CA LYS A 416 32.34 26.70 21.31
C LYS A 416 32.49 28.20 21.57
N GLU A 417 31.59 29.01 21.02
CA GLU A 417 31.17 30.24 21.69
C GLU A 417 29.77 30.00 22.25
N GLU A 418 29.64 30.12 23.57
CA GLU A 418 28.39 29.91 24.32
C GLU A 418 27.32 30.92 23.87
N ILE A 419 26.49 30.54 22.89
CA ILE A 419 25.21 31.20 22.65
C ILE A 419 24.15 30.42 23.44
N ASN A 420 23.71 31.02 24.53
CA ASN A 420 22.72 30.46 25.43
C ASN A 420 21.33 30.45 24.75
N PHE A 421 20.88 29.29 24.25
CA PHE A 421 19.52 29.11 23.77
C PHE A 421 18.60 28.57 24.87
N PRO A 422 17.36 29.10 25.02
CA PRO A 422 16.41 28.62 26.01
C PRO A 422 15.97 27.18 25.69
N HIS A 423 15.94 26.35 26.73
CA HIS A 423 15.67 24.92 26.68
C HIS A 423 14.48 24.52 25.79
N ALA A 424 14.75 23.72 24.75
CA ALA A 424 13.72 23.10 23.91
C ALA A 424 13.16 21.83 24.56
N GLN A 425 11.83 21.73 24.64
CA GLN A 425 11.12 20.49 24.99
C GLN A 425 11.05 19.54 23.78
N PRO A 426 11.02 18.21 24.01
CA PRO A 426 10.89 17.24 22.94
C PRO A 426 9.50 17.34 22.28
N ILE A 427 9.45 17.52 20.95
CA ILE A 427 8.19 17.59 20.21
C ILE A 427 8.08 16.36 19.29
N ILE A 428 7.00 15.60 19.50
CA ILE A 428 6.50 14.57 18.59
C ILE A 428 5.76 15.29 17.46
N PHE A 429 6.23 15.12 16.23
CA PHE A 429 5.58 15.68 15.05
C PHE A 429 4.49 14.73 14.53
N GLU A 430 3.23 15.04 14.85
CA GLU A 430 2.08 14.54 14.09
C GLU A 430 1.86 15.40 12.85
N PHE A 431 1.93 14.78 11.68
CA PHE A 431 1.54 15.41 10.41
C PHE A 431 0.51 14.51 9.73
N SER A 432 -0.73 15.00 9.69
CA SER A 432 -1.85 14.50 8.87
C SER A 432 -1.59 14.68 7.38
#